data_AF-A0A816BFI8-F1
#
_entry.id   AF-A0A816BFI8-F1
#
_cell.length_a   1.000
_cell.length_b   1.000
_cell.length_c   1.000
_cell.angle_alpha   90.00
_cell.angle_beta   90.00
_cell.angle_gamma   90.00
#
_symmetry.space_group_name_H-M   'P 1'
#
loop_
_entity.id
_entity.type
_entity.pdbx_description
1 polymer ?
#
loop_
_entity_poly.entity_id
_entity_poly.type
_entity_poly.pdbx_seq_one_letter_code
_entity_poly.pdbx_strand_id
1 'polypeptide(L)'
;MNQQHALSILVLGLTPSILDSIDKRLIARGIDAKSLAVTNTSSTDAEIARVASSKNWNGVIVGYGVRNDSEWFERLMQIIHNANPNIALIHHHGPDDVENAIERHFNIQLPLITSQ
;
A
#
# COMPACT_ATOMS: atom_id res chain seq x y z
N MET A 1 -20.04 7.89 19.77
CA MET A 1 -19.94 7.81 18.30
C MET A 1 -18.54 7.33 17.98
N ASN A 2 -18.36 6.04 17.65
CA ASN A 2 -17.06 5.48 17.30
C ASN A 2 -16.69 6.00 15.92
N GLN A 3 -15.80 6.98 15.84
CA GLN A 3 -15.07 7.22 14.61
C GLN A 3 -14.14 6.01 14.42
N GLN A 4 -14.57 5.02 13.64
CA GLN A 4 -13.63 4.06 13.07
C GLN A 4 -12.67 4.90 12.24
N HIS A 5 -11.45 5.09 12.72
CA HIS A 5 -10.39 5.64 11.91
C HIS A 5 -10.21 4.69 10.71
N ALA A 6 -10.70 5.10 9.55
CA ALA A 6 -10.53 4.32 8.33
C ALA A 6 -9.03 4.16 8.08
N LEU A 7 -8.56 2.91 8.03
CA LEU A 7 -7.18 2.63 7.66
C LEU A 7 -6.92 3.21 6.28
N SER A 8 -5.75 3.81 6.12
CA SER A 8 -5.25 4.31 4.85
C SER A 8 -4.01 3.55 4.41
N ILE A 9 -4.07 2.96 3.21
CA ILE A 9 -3.03 2.03 2.71
C ILE A 9 -2.55 2.49 1.34
N LEU A 10 -1.23 2.68 1.22
CA LEU A 10 -0.57 2.89 -0.06
C LEU A 10 -0.11 1.55 -0.62
N VAL A 11 -0.40 1.27 -1.89
CA VAL A 11 0.04 0.05 -2.56
C VAL A 11 0.93 0.39 -3.75
N LEU A 12 2.15 -0.15 -3.76
CA LEU A 12 3.12 0.06 -4.84
C LEU A 12 3.35 -1.26 -5.56
N GLY A 13 3.27 -1.27 -6.89
CA GLY A 13 3.47 -2.50 -7.66
C GLY A 13 3.75 -2.25 -9.13
N LEU A 14 4.02 -3.31 -9.89
CA LEU A 14 4.43 -3.19 -11.30
C LEU A 14 3.26 -3.26 -12.28
N THR A 15 2.17 -3.92 -11.90
CA THR A 15 1.11 -4.32 -12.84
C THR A 15 -0.19 -3.56 -12.54
N PRO A 16 -0.59 -2.60 -13.38
CA PRO A 16 -1.76 -1.75 -13.12
C PRO A 16 -3.08 -2.51 -12.91
N SER A 17 -3.32 -3.61 -13.63
CA SER A 17 -4.55 -4.39 -13.47
C SER A 17 -4.64 -5.11 -12.11
N ILE A 18 -3.51 -5.56 -11.57
CA ILE A 18 -3.44 -6.15 -10.23
C ILE A 18 -3.70 -5.08 -9.17
N LEU A 19 -3.11 -3.90 -9.36
CA LEU A 19 -3.29 -2.75 -8.48
C LEU A 19 -4.75 -2.26 -8.43
N ASP A 20 -5.40 -2.13 -9.59
CA ASP A 20 -6.83 -1.78 -9.67
C ASP A 20 -7.72 -2.80 -8.95
N SER A 21 -7.41 -4.09 -9.08
CA SER A 21 -8.11 -5.15 -8.36
C SER A 21 -7.92 -5.04 -6.83
N ILE A 22 -6.69 -4.76 -6.37
CA ILE A 22 -6.39 -4.55 -4.95
C ILE A 22 -7.15 -3.33 -4.41
N ASP A 23 -7.07 -2.17 -5.10
CA ASP A 23 -7.75 -0.95 -4.68
C ASP A 23 -9.26 -1.19 -4.51
N LYS A 24 -9.91 -1.83 -5.48
CA LYS A 24 -11.34 -2.17 -5.40
C LYS A 24 -11.66 -3.03 -4.18
N ARG A 25 -10.86 -4.06 -3.88
CA ARG A 25 -11.09 -4.93 -2.72
C ARG A 25 -10.89 -4.20 -1.40
N LEU A 26 -9.88 -3.34 -1.30
CA LEU A 26 -9.62 -2.55 -0.09
C LEU A 26 -10.72 -1.51 0.14
N ILE A 27 -11.11 -0.77 -0.90
CA ILE A 27 -12.20 0.22 -0.83
C ILE A 27 -13.52 -0.46 -0.45
N ALA A 28 -13.82 -1.63 -1.01
CA ALA A 28 -15.02 -2.41 -0.66
C ALA A 28 -15.07 -2.87 0.81
N ARG A 29 -13.92 -2.83 1.52
CA ARG A 29 -13.80 -3.10 2.96
C ARG A 29 -13.71 -1.83 3.80
N GLY A 30 -13.91 -0.65 3.20
CA GLY A 30 -13.85 0.64 3.90
C GLY A 30 -12.42 1.13 4.20
N ILE A 31 -11.41 0.60 3.50
CA ILE A 31 -10.03 1.08 3.57
C ILE A 31 -9.85 2.19 2.54
N ASP A 32 -9.26 3.30 2.97
CA ASP A 32 -8.84 4.40 2.11
C ASP A 32 -7.52 4.02 1.40
N ALA A 33 -7.66 3.31 0.29
CA ALA A 33 -6.53 2.79 -0.48
C ALA A 33 -6.17 3.68 -1.68
N LYS A 34 -4.88 3.69 -2.01
CA LYS A 34 -4.39 4.18 -3.30
C LYS A 34 -3.27 3.30 -3.80
N SER A 35 -3.40 2.84 -5.02
CA SER A 35 -2.32 2.16 -5.73
C SER A 35 -1.52 3.09 -6.62
N LEU A 36 -0.23 2.80 -6.77
CA LEU A 36 0.66 3.43 -7.73
C LEU A 36 1.48 2.37 -8.46
N ALA A 37 1.40 2.39 -9.80
CA ALA A 37 2.28 1.61 -10.64
C ALA A 37 3.68 2.24 -10.62
N VAL A 38 4.70 1.45 -10.31
CA VAL A 38 6.08 1.94 -10.16
C VAL A 38 7.03 1.26 -11.12
N THR A 39 8.03 2.01 -11.59
CA THR A 39 9.17 1.52 -12.37
C THR A 39 10.48 2.02 -11.75
N ASN A 40 11.60 1.36 -12.04
CA ASN A 40 12.92 1.79 -11.54
C ASN A 40 13.46 2.98 -12.37
N THR A 41 12.79 4.13 -12.26
CA THR A 41 13.11 5.36 -12.99
C THR A 41 12.97 6.58 -12.07
N SER A 42 13.77 7.63 -12.32
CA SER A 42 13.75 8.86 -11.50
C SER A 42 12.42 9.62 -11.55
N SER A 43 11.66 9.52 -12.64
CA SER A 43 10.31 10.09 -12.72
C SER A 43 9.35 9.40 -11.75
N THR A 44 9.48 8.08 -11.60
CA THR A 44 8.68 7.31 -10.65
C THR A 44 9.01 7.69 -9.21
N ASP A 45 10.28 7.91 -8.87
CA ASP A 45 10.71 8.30 -7.52
C ASP A 45 10.01 9.57 -7.02
N ALA A 46 9.96 10.61 -7.86
CA ALA A 46 9.30 11.87 -7.52
C ALA A 46 7.80 11.66 -7.27
N GLU A 47 7.16 10.79 -8.06
CA GLU A 47 5.76 10.44 -7.87
C GLU A 47 5.53 9.62 -6.60
N ILE A 48 6.40 8.65 -6.29
CA ILE A 48 6.36 7.89 -5.03
C ILE A 48 6.46 8.85 -3.85
N ALA A 49 7.43 9.77 -3.85
CA ALA A 49 7.60 10.77 -2.80
C ALA A 49 6.36 11.65 -2.64
N ARG A 50 5.80 12.13 -3.76
CA ARG A 50 4.58 12.97 -3.76
C ARG A 50 3.37 12.23 -3.21
N VAL A 51 3.17 10.97 -3.56
CA VAL A 51 2.03 10.18 -3.07
C VAL A 51 2.23 9.79 -1.60
N ALA A 52 3.43 9.37 -1.21
CA ALA A 52 3.76 9.01 0.17
C ALA A 52 3.58 10.20 1.14
N SER A 53 3.87 11.42 0.70
CA SER A 53 3.68 12.67 1.48
C SER A 53 2.28 13.28 1.39
N SER A 54 1.40 12.78 0.51
CA SER A 54 0.08 13.38 0.28
C SER A 54 -0.87 13.33 1.48
N LYS A 55 -0.64 12.41 2.42
CA LYS A 55 -1.32 12.28 3.71
C LYS A 55 -0.55 11.33 4.63
N ASN A 56 -1.01 11.23 5.88
CA ASN A 56 -0.49 10.28 6.86
C ASN A 56 -1.07 8.87 6.62
N TRP A 57 -0.47 8.15 5.68
CA TRP A 57 -0.75 6.74 5.45
C TRP A 57 -0.46 5.89 6.70
N ASN A 58 -1.33 4.93 7.01
CA ASN A 58 -1.09 3.99 8.10
C ASN A 58 -0.08 2.91 7.71
N GLY A 59 -0.10 2.48 6.46
CA GLY A 59 0.87 1.52 5.96
C GLY A 59 1.06 1.53 4.46
N VAL A 60 2.15 0.90 4.03
CA VAL A 60 2.52 0.70 2.64
C VAL A 60 2.73 -0.78 2.34
N ILE A 61 2.21 -1.21 1.21
CA ILE A 61 2.45 -2.54 0.64
C ILE A 61 3.32 -2.36 -0.59
N VAL A 62 4.40 -3.13 -0.67
CA VAL A 62 5.31 -3.14 -1.82
C VAL A 62 5.23 -4.49 -2.51
N GLY A 63 4.82 -4.48 -3.78
CA GLY A 63 4.58 -5.66 -4.59
C GLY A 63 5.83 -6.53 -4.76
N TYR A 64 5.61 -7.83 -4.92
CA TYR A 64 6.68 -8.84 -5.02
C TYR A 64 7.70 -8.53 -6.12
N GLY A 65 7.24 -8.05 -7.28
CA GLY A 65 8.15 -7.70 -8.40
C GLY A 65 9.14 -6.58 -8.06
N VAL A 66 8.79 -5.66 -7.16
CA VAL A 66 9.71 -4.62 -6.66
C VAL A 66 10.66 -5.21 -5.63
N ARG A 67 10.16 -6.06 -4.72
CA ARG A 67 10.94 -6.67 -3.62
C ARG A 67 12.06 -7.60 -4.08
N ASN A 68 11.99 -8.12 -5.32
CA ASN A 68 13.03 -9.01 -5.87
C ASN A 68 14.29 -8.27 -6.33
N ASP A 69 14.22 -6.94 -6.47
CA ASP A 69 15.37 -6.08 -6.73
C ASP A 69 15.72 -5.36 -5.43
N SER A 70 16.74 -5.86 -4.72
CA SER A 70 17.08 -5.36 -3.38
C SER A 70 17.50 -3.90 -3.39
N GLU A 71 18.29 -3.48 -4.38
CA GLU A 71 18.76 -2.09 -4.49
C GLU A 71 17.59 -1.15 -4.75
N TRP A 72 16.69 -1.53 -5.66
CA TRP A 72 15.51 -0.73 -5.93
C TRP A 72 14.54 -0.70 -4.75
N PHE A 73 14.33 -1.84 -4.09
CA PHE A 73 13.48 -1.93 -2.91
C PHE A 73 14.00 -1.03 -1.79
N GLU A 74 15.30 -1.07 -1.48
CA GLU A 74 15.92 -0.19 -0.47
C GLU A 74 15.78 1.29 -0.82
N ARG A 75 16.04 1.67 -2.07
CA ARG A 75 15.85 3.05 -2.55
C ARG A 75 14.40 3.51 -2.39
N LEU A 76 13.45 2.67 -2.78
CA LEU A 76 12.02 2.96 -2.67
C LEU A 76 11.59 3.11 -1.20
N MET A 77 12.08 2.24 -0.31
CA MET A 77 11.84 2.36 1.13
C MET A 77 12.42 3.64 1.71
N GLN A 78 13.63 4.04 1.28
CA GLN A 78 14.23 5.31 1.69
C GLN A 78 13.37 6.52 1.28
N ILE A 79 12.87 6.53 0.04
CA ILE A 79 11.99 7.61 -0.46
C ILE A 79 10.71 7.69 0.38
N ILE A 80 10.08 6.55 0.62
CA ILE A 80 8.83 6.48 1.40
C ILE A 80 9.07 6.92 2.84
N HIS A 81 10.13 6.44 3.48
CA HIS A 81 10.46 6.79 4.86
C HIS A 81 10.80 8.28 5.01
N ASN A 82 11.51 8.87 4.04
CA ASN A 82 11.78 10.31 4.03
C ASN A 82 10.49 11.14 3.88
N ALA A 83 9.55 10.67 3.06
CA ALA A 83 8.29 11.37 2.82
C ALA A 83 7.25 11.16 3.95
N ASN A 84 7.27 10.00 4.60
CA ASN A 84 6.37 9.63 5.69
C ASN A 84 7.09 8.67 6.67
N PRO A 85 7.78 9.20 7.69
CA PRO A 85 8.62 8.38 8.58
C PRO A 85 7.86 7.34 9.42
N ASN A 86 6.55 7.55 9.62
CA ASN A 86 5.72 6.71 10.49
C ASN A 86 4.90 5.66 9.72
N ILE A 87 5.04 5.60 8.40
CA ILE A 87 4.31 4.63 7.58
C ILE A 87 4.82 3.22 7.86
N ALA A 88 3.91 2.30 8.17
CA ALA A 88 4.29 0.93 8.46
C ALA A 88 4.47 0.11 7.16
N LEU A 89 5.55 -0.64 7.04
CA LEU A 89 5.73 -1.59 5.94
C LEU A 89 4.93 -2.87 6.21
N ILE A 90 4.01 -3.20 5.31
CA ILE A 90 3.15 -4.38 5.40
C ILE A 90 3.65 -5.45 4.44
N HIS A 91 4.12 -6.56 5.00
CA HIS A 91 4.62 -7.71 4.23
C HIS A 91 3.48 -8.65 3.83
N HIS A 92 3.42 -8.98 2.54
CA HIS A 92 2.42 -9.87 1.96
C HIS A 92 3.08 -10.94 1.06
N HIS A 93 2.40 -12.05 0.79
CA HIS A 93 2.93 -13.14 -0.07
C HIS A 93 2.50 -13.05 -1.54
N GLY A 94 1.49 -12.25 -1.85
CA GLY A 94 0.95 -12.08 -3.20
C GLY A 94 -0.29 -11.21 -3.21
N PRO A 95 -0.88 -10.93 -4.38
CA PRO A 95 -2.08 -10.11 -4.49
C PRO A 95 -3.23 -10.61 -3.61
N ASP A 96 -3.41 -11.93 -3.50
CA ASP A 96 -4.51 -12.52 -2.73
C ASP A 96 -4.32 -12.45 -1.20
N ASP A 97 -3.10 -12.18 -0.72
CA ASP A 97 -2.77 -12.10 0.71
C ASP A 97 -2.81 -10.66 1.26
N VAL A 98 -3.08 -9.66 0.41
CA VAL A 98 -3.03 -8.23 0.79
C VAL A 98 -3.92 -7.93 2.00
N GLU A 99 -5.18 -8.35 1.98
CA GLU A 99 -6.13 -8.11 3.07
C GLU A 99 -5.71 -8.82 4.36
N ASN A 100 -5.33 -10.10 4.26
CA ASN A 100 -4.86 -10.87 5.41
C ASN A 100 -3.57 -10.27 6.00
N ALA A 101 -2.68 -9.71 5.17
CA ALA A 101 -1.48 -9.04 5.61
C ALA A 101 -1.80 -7.76 6.42
N ILE A 102 -2.79 -6.99 5.98
CA ILE A 102 -3.27 -5.80 6.70
C ILE A 102 -3.86 -6.21 8.06
N GLU A 103 -4.73 -7.23 8.08
CA GLU A 103 -5.32 -7.76 9.32
C GLU A 103 -4.27 -8.21 10.33
N ARG A 104 -3.28 -9.01 9.88
CA ARG A 104 -2.17 -9.46 10.73
C ARG A 104 -1.32 -8.30 11.23
N HIS A 105 -1.05 -7.31 10.39
CA HIS A 105 -0.17 -6.20 10.73
C HIS A 105 -0.80 -5.26 11.78
N PHE A 106 -2.07 -4.90 11.60
CA PHE A 106 -2.75 -3.99 12.53
C PHE A 106 -3.50 -4.70 13.65
N ASN A 107 -3.48 -6.04 13.67
CA ASN A 107 -4.22 -6.88 14.62
C ASN A 107 -5.73 -6.52 14.65
N ILE A 108 -6.34 -6.49 13.46
CA ILE A 108 -7.75 -6.18 13.26
C ILE A 108 -8.43 -7.25 12.39
N GLN A 109 -9.76 -7.20 12.34
CA GLN A 109 -10.56 -7.91 11.35
C GLN A 109 -11.19 -6.88 10.41
N LEU A 110 -10.99 -7.04 9.10
CA LEU A 110 -11.58 -6.16 8.12
C LEU A 110 -13.08 -6.49 7.95
N PRO A 111 -13.93 -5.49 7.67
CA PRO A 111 -15.33 -5.71 7.38
C PRO A 111 -15.51 -6.71 6.25
N LEU A 112 -16.57 -7.52 6.33
CA LEU A 112 -17.03 -8.31 5.19
C LEU A 112 -17.39 -7.36 4.05
N ILE A 113 -17.09 -7.77 2.82
CA ILE A 113 -17.48 -7.01 1.63
C ILE A 113 -19.00 -6.92 1.63
N THR A 114 -19.53 -5.72 1.84
CA THR A 114 -20.96 -5.48 1.69
C THR A 114 -21.25 -5.46 0.20
N SER A 115 -21.94 -6.50 -0.29
CA SER A 115 -22.58 -6.45 -1.60
C SER A 115 -23.56 -5.26 -1.59
N GLN A 116 -23.25 -4.20 -2.34
CA GLN A 116 -24.24 -3.17 -2.69
C GLN A 116 -25.04 -3.66 -3.89
#